data_AF-A0ABD0ACW3-F1
#
_entry.id   AF-A0ABD0ACW3-F1
#
_cell.length_a   1.000
_cell.length_b   1.000
_cell.length_c   1.000
_cell.angle_alpha   90.00
_cell.angle_beta   90.00
_cell.angle_gamma   90.00
#
_symmetry.space_group_name_H-M   'P 1'
#
loop_
_entity.id
_entity.type
_entity.pdbx_description
1 polymer ?
#
loop_
_entity_poly.entity_id
_entity_poly.type
_entity_poly.pdbx_seq_one_letter_code
_entity_poly.pdbx_strand_id
1 'polypeptide(L)'
;MTKLYDNVDHLGTNASAAYTVETDVLVVGAGNAGMEAAAAAKEAGAKTILIEKEKTINLMRVGLASVGSRAQKAAGVTINKQELVESLAAFAQHNVDQRLLETWADNSGATLDWLEEKVLKPHGAHLRAEADATVTNKAYQAFPTENDPTFDDQSFTSYGDWFLEYQEKHGVDLRFETILVNLIKEAGRVTGALVKDLVKDEYYQINAKKGVILTTGGYSANVDLLKEWNPLSLKKNVYNDSPRSNGAGITSALNVGAIRDEEPAETIFDRGLVPVGKKTEDMYYQTATYDHWLWIGSYPFLKVNLRGERFANESVPYQFIVNAAAKEPGYLYAMIWDDNYAEALEKVHMLGCARYGFPGYMKDKEAFVADTEQHVKDGLVVKANTLEELAEKLNLPADKLKEAVANNNQAVIDHQDKEFGKEAYRITPIKKKPYYGCVLGGRILCTFDGLRINTKMEVLDEKHDPIPGLYAAGNDAGGFFWGSYNDRVPGLAASHAHTFGRLAGQAAAGLALTEADQTISFAEKEVDAASSASHI
;
A
#
# COMPACT_ATOMS: atom_id res chain seq x y z
N MET A 1 -21.29 26.53 -9.79
CA MET A 1 -20.77 25.54 -8.83
C MET A 1 -19.27 25.73 -8.79
N THR A 2 -18.73 26.30 -7.72
CA THR A 2 -17.30 26.29 -7.44
C THR A 2 -16.89 24.81 -7.40
N LYS A 3 -15.96 24.37 -8.24
CA LYS A 3 -15.55 22.96 -8.22
C LYS A 3 -14.88 22.73 -6.86
N LEU A 4 -15.28 21.69 -6.12
CA LEU A 4 -14.69 21.39 -4.80
C LEU A 4 -13.14 21.30 -4.85
N TYR A 5 -12.58 21.04 -6.03
CA TYR A 5 -11.15 20.96 -6.30
C TYR A 5 -10.40 22.30 -6.28
N ASP A 6 -11.11 23.44 -6.31
CA ASP A 6 -10.53 24.77 -6.15
C ASP A 6 -10.13 25.07 -4.69
N ASN A 7 -10.60 24.25 -3.72
CA ASN A 7 -10.37 24.38 -2.28
C ASN A 7 -9.46 23.30 -1.69
N VAL A 8 -9.03 22.32 -2.49
CA VAL A 8 -7.81 21.57 -2.12
C VAL A 8 -6.72 22.64 -2.18
N ASP A 9 -6.07 22.94 -1.06
CA ASP A 9 -5.16 24.08 -0.85
C ASP A 9 -4.05 24.18 -1.92
N HIS A 10 -4.45 24.60 -3.11
CA HIS A 10 -3.68 24.85 -4.31
C HIS A 10 -3.75 26.36 -4.52
N LEU A 11 -3.30 27.08 -3.49
CA LEU A 11 -3.11 28.52 -3.43
C LEU A 11 -3.58 29.28 -4.68
N GLY A 12 -4.84 29.72 -4.69
CA GLY A 12 -5.41 30.71 -5.61
C GLY A 12 -5.06 30.60 -7.10
N THR A 13 -6.03 30.26 -7.94
CA THR A 13 -5.95 30.08 -9.40
C THR A 13 -5.59 31.33 -10.24
N ASN A 14 -5.07 32.41 -9.64
CA ASN A 14 -4.69 33.66 -10.33
C ASN A 14 -3.21 34.04 -10.18
N ALA A 15 -2.37 33.14 -9.64
CA ALA A 15 -0.94 33.42 -9.48
C ALA A 15 -0.20 33.43 -10.84
N SER A 16 0.57 34.49 -11.11
CA SER A 16 1.45 34.57 -12.28
C SER A 16 2.84 34.00 -11.96
N ALA A 17 3.39 33.20 -12.86
CA ALA A 17 4.75 32.69 -12.71
C ALA A 17 5.79 33.83 -12.73
N ALA A 18 6.71 33.83 -11.78
CA ALA A 18 7.81 34.80 -11.72
C ALA A 18 8.85 34.54 -12.82
N TYR A 19 9.06 33.28 -13.19
CA TYR A 19 9.94 32.84 -14.27
C TYR A 19 9.55 31.44 -14.77
N THR A 20 10.22 30.99 -15.84
CA THR A 20 10.00 29.68 -16.47
C THR A 20 11.28 28.86 -16.50
N VAL A 21 11.15 27.55 -16.28
CA VAL A 21 12.23 26.56 -16.36
C VAL A 21 11.86 25.49 -17.39
N GLU A 22 12.87 24.99 -18.11
CA GLU A 22 12.70 23.98 -19.17
C GLU A 22 13.24 22.61 -18.75
N THR A 23 12.46 21.57 -18.98
CA THR A 23 12.83 20.15 -18.85
C THR A 23 12.23 19.31 -19.98
N ASP A 24 12.71 18.08 -20.18
CA ASP A 24 12.03 17.14 -21.08
C ASP A 24 10.89 16.43 -20.36
N VAL A 25 11.18 15.92 -19.16
CA VAL A 25 10.23 15.24 -18.29
C VAL A 25 10.17 15.94 -16.93
N LEU A 26 8.96 16.17 -16.43
CA LEU A 26 8.68 16.62 -15.08
C LEU A 26 8.02 15.48 -14.30
N VAL A 27 8.61 15.09 -13.17
CA VAL A 27 8.04 14.12 -12.23
C VAL A 27 7.57 14.85 -10.99
N VAL A 28 6.34 14.56 -10.54
CA VAL A 28 5.73 15.22 -9.37
C VAL A 28 5.54 14.21 -8.24
N GLY A 29 6.31 14.35 -7.17
CA GLY A 29 6.31 13.48 -5.98
C GLY A 29 7.53 12.56 -5.91
N ALA A 30 8.19 12.49 -4.75
CA ALA A 30 9.37 11.65 -4.49
C ALA A 30 9.04 10.41 -3.63
N GLY A 31 8.01 9.66 -4.04
CA GLY A 31 7.72 8.33 -3.48
C GLY A 31 8.27 7.19 -4.35
N ASN A 32 7.91 5.94 -4.04
CA ASN A 32 8.34 4.75 -4.81
C ASN A 32 8.19 4.93 -6.33
N ALA A 33 7.02 5.41 -6.79
CA ALA A 33 6.76 5.63 -8.22
C ALA A 33 7.59 6.76 -8.83
N GLY A 34 7.69 7.90 -8.14
CA GLY A 34 8.40 9.06 -8.68
C GLY A 34 9.91 8.84 -8.80
N MET A 35 10.50 8.13 -7.84
CA MET A 35 11.92 7.78 -7.90
C MET A 35 12.22 6.85 -9.09
N GLU A 36 11.40 5.82 -9.32
CA GLU A 36 11.52 4.97 -10.52
C GLU A 36 11.29 5.75 -11.82
N ALA A 37 10.27 6.61 -11.86
CA ALA A 37 9.95 7.41 -13.05
C ALA A 37 11.10 8.36 -13.43
N ALA A 38 11.67 9.06 -12.45
CA ALA A 38 12.79 9.97 -12.72
C ALA A 38 14.06 9.23 -13.12
N ALA A 39 14.36 8.10 -12.47
CA ALA A 39 15.50 7.26 -12.83
C ALA A 39 15.36 6.74 -14.27
N ALA A 40 14.21 6.18 -14.62
CA ALA A 40 13.97 5.61 -15.93
C ALA A 40 13.94 6.66 -17.05
N ALA A 41 13.35 7.84 -16.80
CA ALA A 41 13.39 8.94 -17.75
C ALA A 41 14.83 9.45 -17.99
N LYS A 42 15.63 9.53 -16.92
CA LYS A 42 17.04 9.93 -17.01
C LYS A 42 17.89 8.91 -17.76
N GLU A 43 17.71 7.62 -17.48
CA GLU A 43 18.36 6.51 -18.19
C GLU A 43 18.02 6.51 -19.69
N ALA A 44 16.79 6.92 -20.05
CA ALA A 44 16.35 7.14 -21.42
C ALA A 44 16.90 8.44 -22.06
N GLY A 45 17.76 9.19 -21.35
CA GLY A 45 18.42 10.39 -21.85
C GLY A 45 17.61 11.68 -21.73
N ALA A 46 16.47 11.68 -21.03
CA ALA A 46 15.67 12.89 -20.83
C ALA A 46 16.31 13.83 -19.79
N LYS A 47 16.30 15.14 -20.05
CA LYS A 47 16.46 16.13 -18.97
C LYS A 47 15.25 16.02 -18.06
N THR A 48 15.49 15.74 -16.78
CA THR A 48 14.44 15.38 -15.83
C THR A 48 14.52 16.26 -14.59
N ILE A 49 13.39 16.88 -14.24
CA ILE A 49 13.17 17.55 -12.95
C ILE A 49 12.21 16.68 -12.16
N LEU A 50 12.53 16.42 -10.89
CA LEU A 50 11.62 15.84 -9.92
C LEU A 50 11.33 16.86 -8.85
N ILE A 51 10.06 17.15 -8.57
CA ILE A 51 9.63 18.03 -7.50
C ILE A 51 8.99 17.26 -6.35
N GLU A 52 9.22 17.68 -5.12
CA GLU A 52 8.64 17.13 -3.90
C GLU A 52 8.24 18.29 -2.98
N LYS A 53 7.03 18.25 -2.42
CA LYS A 53 6.51 19.32 -1.56
C LYS A 53 7.13 19.28 -0.17
N GLU A 54 7.58 18.11 0.28
CA GLU A 54 8.23 17.90 1.55
C GLU A 54 9.73 18.26 1.49
N LYS A 55 10.37 18.31 2.66
CA LYS A 55 11.82 18.60 2.82
C LYS A 55 12.72 17.45 2.43
N THR A 56 12.18 16.24 2.40
CA THR A 56 12.89 15.00 2.10
C THR A 56 12.00 14.14 1.24
N ILE A 57 12.57 13.08 0.65
CA ILE A 57 11.76 12.03 0.03
C ILE A 57 10.78 11.45 1.05
N ASN A 58 9.68 10.88 0.54
CA ASN A 58 8.72 10.18 1.38
C ASN A 58 9.30 8.84 1.86
N LEU A 59 8.70 8.25 2.90
CA LEU A 59 9.04 6.90 3.33
C LEU A 59 8.83 5.92 2.17
N MET A 60 9.91 5.36 1.66
CA MET A 60 9.88 4.31 0.66
C MET A 60 9.28 3.04 1.29
N ARG A 61 8.19 2.56 0.71
CA ARG A 61 7.57 1.31 1.16
C ARG A 61 8.46 0.12 0.77
N VAL A 62 8.65 -0.79 1.71
CA VAL A 62 9.34 -2.08 1.55
C VAL A 62 8.29 -3.20 1.40
N GLY A 63 8.74 -4.43 1.18
CA GLY A 63 7.88 -5.55 0.80
C GLY A 63 7.41 -5.34 -0.64
N LEU A 64 8.15 -5.89 -1.60
CA LEU A 64 7.96 -5.62 -3.01
C LEU A 64 7.51 -6.89 -3.74
N ALA A 65 6.25 -6.93 -4.19
CA ALA A 65 5.77 -8.04 -4.99
C ALA A 65 6.49 -8.17 -6.33
N SER A 66 6.75 -9.37 -6.84
CA SER A 66 7.11 -9.58 -8.25
C SER A 66 6.58 -10.89 -8.81
N VAL A 67 6.69 -11.02 -10.12
CA VAL A 67 6.60 -12.29 -10.84
C VAL A 67 7.91 -12.52 -11.60
N GLY A 68 8.66 -13.56 -11.22
CA GLY A 68 9.83 -14.05 -11.95
C GLY A 68 11.14 -13.28 -11.74
N SER A 69 11.30 -12.55 -10.63
CA SER A 69 12.56 -11.87 -10.27
C SER A 69 13.70 -12.87 -10.05
N ARG A 70 14.97 -12.40 -10.11
CA ARG A 70 16.14 -13.23 -9.77
C ARG A 70 16.06 -13.75 -8.33
N ALA A 71 15.62 -12.92 -7.39
CA ALA A 71 15.43 -13.31 -5.99
C ALA A 71 14.44 -14.47 -5.84
N GLN A 72 13.29 -14.42 -6.55
CA GLN A 72 12.31 -15.50 -6.55
C GLN A 72 12.88 -16.79 -7.16
N LYS A 73 13.58 -16.69 -8.30
CA LYS A 73 14.23 -17.85 -8.93
C LYS A 73 15.28 -18.48 -8.01
N ALA A 74 16.10 -17.67 -7.33
CA ALA A 74 17.11 -18.15 -6.39
C ALA A 74 16.48 -18.85 -5.17
N ALA A 75 15.33 -18.36 -4.70
CA ALA A 75 14.56 -18.98 -3.62
C ALA A 75 13.72 -20.19 -4.06
N GLY A 76 13.75 -20.58 -5.34
CA GLY A 76 12.92 -21.66 -5.88
C GLY A 76 11.42 -21.33 -5.95
N VAL A 77 11.06 -20.05 -5.87
CA VAL A 77 9.68 -19.57 -5.95
C VAL A 77 9.24 -19.51 -7.41
N THR A 78 8.19 -20.25 -7.75
CA THR A 78 7.53 -20.21 -9.07
C THR A 78 6.08 -19.79 -8.89
N ILE A 79 5.67 -18.75 -9.62
CA ILE A 79 4.31 -18.20 -9.57
C ILE A 79 3.68 -18.38 -10.94
N ASN A 80 2.49 -18.99 -10.97
CA ASN A 80 1.69 -19.01 -12.19
C ASN A 80 1.08 -17.61 -12.40
N LYS A 81 1.59 -16.89 -13.41
CA LYS A 81 1.13 -15.55 -13.76
C LYS A 81 -0.38 -15.48 -14.00
N GLN A 82 -0.93 -16.42 -14.77
CA GLN A 82 -2.34 -16.40 -15.16
C GLN A 82 -3.26 -16.64 -13.96
N GLU A 83 -2.89 -17.56 -13.08
CA GLU A 83 -3.65 -17.79 -11.84
C GLU A 83 -3.59 -16.59 -10.89
N LEU A 84 -2.43 -15.94 -10.77
CA LEU A 84 -2.28 -14.73 -9.96
C LEU A 84 -3.14 -13.58 -10.51
N VAL A 85 -3.04 -13.30 -11.81
CA VAL A 85 -3.80 -12.22 -12.46
C VAL A 85 -5.30 -12.48 -12.35
N GLU A 86 -5.75 -13.70 -12.63
CA GLU A 86 -7.17 -14.06 -12.49
C GLU A 86 -7.62 -13.97 -11.03
N SER A 87 -6.79 -14.38 -10.07
CA SER A 87 -7.12 -14.23 -8.64
C SER A 87 -7.26 -12.76 -8.23
N LEU A 88 -6.42 -11.86 -8.76
CA LEU A 88 -6.51 -10.42 -8.50
C LEU A 88 -7.76 -9.82 -9.14
N ALA A 89 -8.05 -10.18 -10.39
CA ALA A 89 -9.25 -9.73 -11.10
C ALA A 89 -10.53 -10.23 -10.41
N ALA A 90 -10.60 -11.52 -10.06
CA ALA A 90 -11.73 -12.11 -9.36
C ALA A 90 -11.93 -11.51 -7.96
N PHE A 91 -10.85 -11.23 -7.21
CA PHE A 91 -10.93 -10.54 -5.92
C PHE A 91 -11.57 -9.15 -6.05
N ALA A 92 -11.24 -8.45 -7.13
CA ALA A 92 -11.83 -7.16 -7.49
C ALA A 92 -13.21 -7.25 -8.18
N GLN A 93 -13.80 -8.44 -8.26
CA GLN A 93 -15.05 -8.70 -8.99
C GLN A 93 -14.98 -8.25 -10.47
N HIS A 94 -13.77 -8.30 -11.05
CA HIS A 94 -13.46 -7.82 -12.40
C HIS A 94 -13.69 -6.32 -12.64
N ASN A 95 -13.80 -5.49 -11.58
CA ASN A 95 -13.86 -4.02 -11.68
C ASN A 95 -12.49 -3.34 -11.86
N VAL A 96 -11.49 -4.10 -12.31
CA VAL A 96 -10.14 -3.64 -12.62
C VAL A 96 -9.88 -3.72 -14.12
N ASP A 97 -8.91 -2.96 -14.62
CA ASP A 97 -8.37 -3.18 -15.94
C ASP A 97 -7.34 -4.32 -15.88
N GLN A 98 -7.77 -5.53 -16.26
CA GLN A 98 -6.91 -6.71 -16.24
C GLN A 98 -5.63 -6.55 -17.07
N ARG A 99 -5.63 -5.67 -18.09
CA ARG A 99 -4.42 -5.39 -18.88
C ARG A 99 -3.36 -4.68 -18.04
N LEU A 100 -3.74 -3.88 -17.05
CA LEU A 100 -2.82 -3.27 -16.09
C LEU A 100 -2.25 -4.32 -15.12
N LEU A 101 -3.05 -5.31 -14.70
CA LEU A 101 -2.56 -6.44 -13.90
C LEU A 101 -1.52 -7.26 -14.67
N GLU A 102 -1.79 -7.58 -15.94
CA GLU A 102 -0.83 -8.26 -16.83
C GLU A 102 0.43 -7.42 -17.03
N THR A 103 0.28 -6.11 -17.29
CA THR A 103 1.40 -5.18 -17.44
C THR A 103 2.30 -5.18 -16.21
N TRP A 104 1.73 -5.14 -15.01
CA TRP A 104 2.51 -5.25 -13.77
C TRP A 104 3.19 -6.61 -13.66
N ALA A 105 2.46 -7.70 -13.87
CA ALA A 105 3.01 -9.05 -13.72
C ALA A 105 4.19 -9.28 -14.70
N ASP A 106 4.08 -8.81 -15.93
CA ASP A 106 5.12 -8.95 -16.96
C ASP A 106 6.39 -8.11 -16.69
N ASN A 107 6.27 -7.01 -15.95
CA ASN A 107 7.36 -6.04 -15.76
C ASN A 107 7.91 -5.97 -14.32
N SER A 108 7.20 -6.53 -13.34
CA SER A 108 7.58 -6.43 -11.92
C SER A 108 8.90 -7.12 -11.60
N GLY A 109 9.16 -8.31 -12.18
CA GLY A 109 10.41 -9.03 -11.97
C GLY A 109 11.63 -8.22 -12.42
N ALA A 110 11.61 -7.70 -13.65
CA ALA A 110 12.71 -6.91 -14.21
C ALA A 110 12.90 -5.56 -13.49
N THR A 111 11.79 -4.92 -13.05
CA THR A 111 11.87 -3.70 -12.24
C THR A 111 12.59 -3.96 -10.92
N LEU A 112 12.26 -5.04 -10.22
CA LEU A 112 12.91 -5.39 -8.96
C LEU A 112 14.36 -5.82 -9.15
N ASP A 113 14.68 -6.53 -10.22
CA ASP A 113 16.06 -6.88 -10.58
C ASP A 113 16.90 -5.61 -10.83
N TRP A 114 16.33 -4.60 -11.48
CA TRP A 114 16.98 -3.30 -11.64
C TRP A 114 17.20 -2.59 -10.30
N LEU A 115 16.18 -2.55 -9.44
CA LEU A 115 16.28 -1.90 -8.12
C LEU A 115 17.40 -2.54 -7.30
N GLU A 116 17.43 -3.88 -7.27
CA GLU A 116 18.48 -4.63 -6.60
C GLU A 116 19.86 -4.28 -7.17
N GLU A 117 20.03 -4.33 -8.49
CA GLU A 117 21.32 -4.14 -9.15
C GLU A 117 21.86 -2.71 -9.02
N LYS A 118 20.98 -1.72 -9.14
CA LYS A 118 21.36 -0.31 -9.27
C LYS A 118 21.32 0.46 -7.97
N VAL A 119 20.47 0.06 -7.03
CA VAL A 119 20.23 0.78 -5.78
C VAL A 119 20.66 -0.03 -4.56
N LEU A 120 20.41 -1.34 -4.50
CA LEU A 120 20.73 -2.12 -3.29
C LEU A 120 22.18 -2.64 -3.27
N LYS A 121 22.61 -3.35 -4.32
CA LYS A 121 23.94 -3.99 -4.39
C LYS A 121 25.12 -3.04 -4.21
N PRO A 122 25.10 -1.79 -4.72
CA PRO A 122 26.19 -0.84 -4.46
C PRO A 122 26.41 -0.55 -2.97
N HIS A 123 25.40 -0.80 -2.14
CA HIS A 123 25.43 -0.60 -0.68
C HIS A 123 25.55 -1.91 0.09
N GLY A 124 25.71 -3.06 -0.59
CA GLY A 124 25.84 -4.38 0.04
C GLY A 124 24.52 -5.03 0.43
N ALA A 125 23.38 -4.48 -0.01
CA ALA A 125 22.06 -5.06 0.19
C ALA A 125 21.58 -5.83 -1.07
N HIS A 126 20.60 -6.71 -0.89
CA HIS A 126 19.97 -7.49 -1.96
C HIS A 126 18.48 -7.73 -1.66
N LEU A 127 17.75 -8.33 -2.60
CA LEU A 127 16.36 -8.72 -2.40
C LEU A 127 16.28 -10.19 -1.94
N ARG A 128 15.57 -10.45 -0.84
CA ARG A 128 15.19 -11.79 -0.39
C ARG A 128 13.73 -12.07 -0.74
N ALA A 129 13.46 -13.14 -1.47
CA ALA A 129 12.08 -13.54 -1.76
C ALA A 129 11.45 -14.25 -0.54
N GLU A 130 10.23 -13.84 -0.18
CA GLU A 130 9.43 -14.48 0.86
C GLU A 130 8.64 -15.65 0.27
N ALA A 131 9.14 -16.86 0.46
CA ALA A 131 8.47 -18.07 -0.01
C ALA A 131 7.24 -18.46 0.84
N ASP A 132 7.09 -17.87 2.04
CA ASP A 132 6.05 -18.23 3.02
C ASP A 132 4.72 -17.49 2.80
N ALA A 133 4.19 -17.60 1.58
CA ALA A 133 2.85 -17.17 1.25
C ALA A 133 2.16 -18.22 0.37
N THR A 134 1.83 -19.34 1.01
CA THR A 134 1.16 -20.48 0.38
C THR A 134 -0.34 -20.50 0.68
N VAL A 135 -1.11 -21.25 -0.11
CA VAL A 135 -2.58 -21.34 0.02
C VAL A 135 -2.98 -21.85 1.42
N THR A 136 -3.47 -20.95 2.27
CA THR A 136 -3.88 -21.27 3.65
C THR A 136 -5.38 -21.50 3.82
N ASN A 137 -6.20 -21.08 2.84
CA ASN A 137 -7.64 -21.31 2.76
C ASN A 137 -8.08 -21.27 1.28
N LYS A 138 -9.00 -22.16 0.86
CA LYS A 138 -9.59 -22.15 -0.49
C LYS A 138 -10.39 -20.88 -0.81
N ALA A 139 -10.89 -20.17 0.20
CA ALA A 139 -11.63 -18.92 0.02
C ALA A 139 -10.73 -17.71 -0.29
N TYR A 140 -9.47 -17.75 0.16
CA TYR A 140 -8.52 -16.65 0.02
C TYR A 140 -7.16 -17.18 -0.40
N GLN A 141 -6.99 -17.36 -1.71
CA GLN A 141 -5.74 -17.83 -2.30
C GLN A 141 -4.62 -16.81 -2.05
N ALA A 142 -3.43 -17.31 -1.70
CA ALA A 142 -2.24 -16.51 -1.45
C ALA A 142 -1.12 -16.86 -2.42
N PHE A 143 -0.27 -15.88 -2.72
CA PHE A 143 0.84 -16.01 -3.65
C PHE A 143 2.13 -15.45 -3.02
N PRO A 144 3.27 -16.16 -3.14
CA PRO A 144 4.55 -15.75 -2.57
C PRO A 144 5.26 -14.69 -3.42
N THR A 145 4.62 -13.53 -3.54
CA THR A 145 5.09 -12.45 -4.41
C THR A 145 6.15 -11.58 -3.77
N GLU A 146 6.16 -11.43 -2.46
CA GLU A 146 6.94 -10.42 -1.74
C GLU A 146 8.45 -10.68 -1.78
N ASN A 147 9.21 -9.60 -1.94
CA ASN A 147 10.66 -9.56 -1.81
C ASN A 147 11.04 -8.42 -0.87
N ASP A 148 11.86 -8.72 0.13
CA ASP A 148 12.32 -7.78 1.14
C ASP A 148 13.77 -7.35 0.86
N PRO A 149 14.08 -6.04 0.78
CA PRO A 149 15.46 -5.56 0.79
C PRO A 149 16.14 -5.93 2.11
N THR A 150 17.33 -6.51 2.05
CA THR A 150 18.05 -7.02 3.23
C THR A 150 19.56 -6.98 3.05
N PHE A 151 20.30 -7.09 4.15
CA PHE A 151 21.74 -7.32 4.16
C PHE A 151 22.12 -8.77 4.47
N ASP A 152 21.24 -9.51 5.15
CA ASP A 152 21.62 -10.72 5.90
C ASP A 152 20.60 -11.87 5.80
N ASP A 153 19.54 -11.68 5.01
CA ASP A 153 18.41 -12.59 4.91
C ASP A 153 17.66 -12.85 6.23
N GLN A 154 17.87 -12.03 7.26
CA GLN A 154 17.21 -12.15 8.57
C GLN A 154 16.39 -10.90 8.91
N SER A 155 16.80 -9.73 8.42
CA SER A 155 16.15 -8.43 8.62
C SER A 155 15.66 -7.84 7.30
N PHE A 156 14.82 -6.81 7.35
CA PHE A 156 14.60 -5.93 6.19
C PHE A 156 15.35 -4.60 6.41
N THR A 157 15.68 -3.90 5.33
CA THR A 157 16.29 -2.56 5.37
C THR A 157 15.52 -1.56 4.51
N SER A 158 15.56 -0.29 4.90
CA SER A 158 15.17 0.81 4.02
C SER A 158 16.27 1.08 3.00
N TYR A 159 15.90 1.64 1.85
CA TYR A 159 16.79 1.95 0.72
C TYR A 159 16.52 3.34 0.11
N GLY A 160 15.69 4.16 0.76
CA GLY A 160 15.30 5.47 0.22
C GLY A 160 16.48 6.40 0.00
N ASP A 161 17.41 6.47 0.97
CA ASP A 161 18.60 7.31 0.87
C ASP A 161 19.51 6.86 -0.29
N TRP A 162 19.67 5.56 -0.50
CA TRP A 162 20.47 5.02 -1.62
C TRP A 162 19.81 5.32 -2.97
N PHE A 163 18.48 5.32 -3.03
CA PHE A 163 17.77 5.70 -4.24
C PHE A 163 17.92 7.21 -4.49
N LEU A 164 17.91 8.04 -3.44
CA LEU A 164 18.21 9.47 -3.57
C LEU A 164 19.63 9.71 -4.09
N GLU A 165 20.63 9.03 -3.52
CA GLU A 165 22.01 9.06 -4.01
C GLU A 165 22.12 8.63 -5.49
N TYR A 166 21.34 7.62 -5.89
CA TYR A 166 21.25 7.22 -7.29
C TYR A 166 20.78 8.37 -8.20
N GLN A 167 19.72 9.10 -7.81
CA GLN A 167 19.22 10.23 -8.59
C GLN A 167 20.25 11.34 -8.73
N GLU A 168 20.91 11.69 -7.62
CA GLU A 168 21.93 12.74 -7.58
C GLU A 168 23.10 12.39 -8.50
N LYS A 169 23.60 11.15 -8.41
CA LYS A 169 24.69 10.64 -9.24
C LYS A 169 24.37 10.66 -10.73
N HIS A 170 23.10 10.42 -11.10
CA HIS A 170 22.66 10.45 -12.49
C HIS A 170 22.18 11.85 -12.93
N GLY A 171 22.26 12.86 -12.07
CA GLY A 171 21.98 14.25 -12.40
C GLY A 171 20.51 14.51 -12.72
N VAL A 172 19.59 13.94 -11.94
CA VAL A 172 18.21 14.42 -11.86
C VAL A 172 18.19 15.75 -11.09
N ASP A 173 17.47 16.75 -11.59
CA ASP A 173 17.26 18.02 -10.87
C ASP A 173 16.16 17.82 -9.82
N LEU A 174 16.57 17.59 -8.58
CA LEU A 174 15.71 17.34 -7.43
C LEU A 174 15.34 18.67 -6.75
N ARG A 175 14.04 18.92 -6.58
CA ARG A 175 13.53 20.15 -5.96
C ARG A 175 12.55 19.83 -4.84
N PHE A 176 13.07 19.80 -3.62
CA PHE A 176 12.28 19.71 -2.41
C PHE A 176 11.59 21.04 -2.09
N GLU A 177 10.63 20.99 -1.17
CA GLU A 177 9.82 22.14 -0.78
C GLU A 177 9.22 22.87 -2.00
N THR A 178 8.88 22.11 -3.05
CA THR A 178 8.28 22.60 -4.30
C THR A 178 6.96 21.90 -4.55
N ILE A 179 5.84 22.61 -4.40
CA ILE A 179 4.50 22.04 -4.51
C ILE A 179 3.91 22.25 -5.92
N LEU A 180 3.21 21.23 -6.43
CA LEU A 180 2.37 21.35 -7.61
C LEU A 180 1.18 22.27 -7.31
N VAL A 181 0.95 23.27 -8.16
CA VAL A 181 -0.21 24.17 -8.06
C VAL A 181 -1.25 23.80 -9.10
N ASN A 182 -0.88 23.77 -10.38
CA ASN A 182 -1.77 23.40 -11.49
C ASN A 182 -0.99 22.83 -12.67
N LEU A 183 -1.61 21.92 -13.42
CA LEU A 183 -1.11 21.52 -14.74
C LEU A 183 -1.39 22.61 -15.78
N ILE A 184 -0.49 22.74 -16.75
CA ILE A 184 -0.62 23.67 -17.87
C ILE A 184 -0.98 22.85 -19.12
N LYS A 185 -2.10 23.19 -19.75
CA LYS A 185 -2.60 22.55 -20.96
C LYS A 185 -2.72 23.56 -22.10
N GLU A 186 -2.04 23.28 -23.20
CA GLU A 186 -2.04 24.11 -24.40
C GLU A 186 -2.45 23.25 -25.61
N ALA A 187 -3.41 23.73 -26.39
CA ALA A 187 -3.89 23.04 -27.59
C ALA A 187 -4.22 21.53 -27.37
N GLY A 188 -4.74 21.18 -26.19
CA GLY A 188 -5.10 19.80 -25.84
C GLY A 188 -3.99 18.97 -25.19
N ARG A 189 -2.74 19.44 -25.19
CA ARG A 189 -1.57 18.76 -24.62
C ARG A 189 -1.19 19.36 -23.27
N VAL A 190 -0.85 18.53 -22.29
CA VAL A 190 -0.17 18.99 -21.07
C VAL A 190 1.29 19.31 -21.41
N THR A 191 1.70 20.55 -21.19
CA THR A 191 3.02 21.09 -21.55
C THR A 191 3.89 21.43 -20.35
N GLY A 192 3.37 21.28 -19.13
CA GLY A 192 4.10 21.64 -17.92
C GLY A 192 3.19 21.80 -16.71
N ALA A 193 3.73 22.47 -15.70
CA ALA A 193 3.01 22.79 -14.47
C ALA A 193 3.40 24.17 -13.93
N LEU A 194 2.43 24.83 -13.30
CA LEU A 194 2.68 25.89 -12.35
C LEU A 194 3.00 25.25 -10.99
N VAL A 195 4.09 25.68 -10.38
CA VAL A 195 4.56 25.18 -9.09
C VAL A 195 4.88 26.35 -8.16
N LYS A 196 5.03 26.07 -6.87
CA LYS A 196 5.47 27.06 -5.88
C LYS A 196 6.66 26.55 -5.08
N ASP A 197 7.73 27.35 -5.05
CA ASP A 197 8.85 27.21 -4.11
C ASP A 197 8.36 27.67 -2.73
N LEU A 198 8.25 26.74 -1.79
CA LEU A 198 7.74 27.00 -0.44
C LEU A 198 8.75 27.73 0.45
N VAL A 199 10.05 27.67 0.11
CA VAL A 199 11.11 28.38 0.84
C VAL A 199 11.12 29.85 0.47
N LYS A 200 11.01 30.15 -0.83
CA LYS A 200 10.99 31.53 -1.35
C LYS A 200 9.60 32.15 -1.38
N ASP A 201 8.56 31.35 -1.17
CA ASP A 201 7.16 31.75 -1.32
C ASP A 201 6.85 32.27 -2.73
N GLU A 202 7.43 31.65 -3.77
CA GLU A 202 7.41 32.15 -5.15
C GLU A 202 6.84 31.12 -6.13
N TYR A 203 5.94 31.58 -7.00
CA TYR A 203 5.37 30.76 -8.07
C TYR A 203 6.25 30.81 -9.32
N TYR A 204 6.46 29.67 -9.97
CA TYR A 204 7.16 29.59 -11.24
C TYR A 204 6.62 28.46 -12.11
N GLN A 205 6.90 28.52 -13.41
CA GLN A 205 6.43 27.55 -14.38
C GLN A 205 7.56 26.58 -14.75
N ILE A 206 7.23 25.29 -14.84
CA ILE A 206 8.11 24.27 -15.43
C ILE A 206 7.47 23.78 -16.73
N ASN A 207 8.12 24.06 -17.85
CA ASN A 207 7.77 23.50 -19.15
C ASN A 207 8.41 22.12 -19.31
N ALA A 208 7.60 21.13 -19.63
CA ALA A 208 8.00 19.74 -19.87
C ALA A 208 7.73 19.37 -21.33
N LYS A 209 8.79 19.27 -22.14
CA LYS A 209 8.68 19.07 -23.59
C LYS A 209 8.04 17.74 -23.96
N LYS A 210 8.37 16.67 -23.24
CA LYS A 210 7.92 15.31 -23.51
C LYS A 210 6.76 14.87 -22.62
N GLY A 211 6.74 15.23 -21.34
CA GLY A 211 5.56 15.01 -20.52
C GLY A 211 5.72 15.30 -19.02
N VAL A 212 4.59 15.33 -18.33
CA VAL A 212 4.46 15.42 -16.88
C VAL A 212 3.97 14.07 -16.33
N ILE A 213 4.63 13.56 -15.31
CA ILE A 213 4.28 12.30 -14.62
C ILE A 213 3.80 12.63 -13.21
N LEU A 214 2.56 12.27 -12.90
CA LEU A 214 1.96 12.41 -11.58
C LEU A 214 2.23 11.18 -10.71
N THR A 215 2.92 11.39 -9.60
CA THR A 215 3.30 10.36 -8.60
C THR A 215 3.14 10.90 -7.17
N THR A 216 2.14 11.75 -6.95
CA THR A 216 1.83 12.52 -5.74
C THR A 216 1.13 11.71 -4.64
N GLY A 217 0.72 10.47 -4.94
CA GLY A 217 0.05 9.58 -4.00
C GLY A 217 -1.47 9.64 -4.11
N GLY A 218 -2.17 9.25 -3.04
CA GLY A 218 -3.64 9.22 -3.01
C GLY A 218 -4.24 10.51 -2.46
N TYR A 219 -5.46 10.40 -1.93
CA TYR A 219 -6.22 11.51 -1.37
C TYR A 219 -6.69 11.29 0.09
N SER A 220 -6.22 10.24 0.78
CA SER A 220 -6.68 9.89 2.14
C SER A 220 -6.50 10.99 3.19
N ALA A 221 -5.55 11.92 3.01
CA ALA A 221 -5.33 13.06 3.90
C ALA A 221 -6.30 14.22 3.65
N ASN A 222 -7.06 14.18 2.55
CA ASN A 222 -8.05 15.19 2.24
C ASN A 222 -9.45 14.72 2.61
N VAL A 223 -9.93 15.18 3.77
CA VAL A 223 -11.23 14.80 4.32
C VAL A 223 -12.38 15.25 3.41
N ASP A 224 -12.25 16.36 2.69
CA ASP A 224 -13.32 16.83 1.80
C ASP A 224 -13.41 15.98 0.53
N LEU A 225 -12.27 15.57 -0.05
CA LEU A 225 -12.26 14.57 -1.13
C LEU A 225 -12.81 13.22 -0.66
N LEU A 226 -12.50 12.79 0.57
CA LEU A 226 -13.09 11.57 1.13
C LEU A 226 -14.60 11.67 1.29
N LYS A 227 -15.14 12.80 1.77
CA LYS A 227 -16.61 13.00 1.85
C LYS A 227 -17.28 12.86 0.48
N GLU A 228 -16.61 13.33 -0.57
CA GLU A 228 -17.15 13.31 -1.93
C GLU A 228 -17.00 11.93 -2.59
N TRP A 229 -15.82 11.33 -2.55
CA TRP A 229 -15.45 10.15 -3.35
C TRP A 229 -15.52 8.84 -2.57
N ASN A 230 -15.29 8.86 -1.25
CA ASN A 230 -15.32 7.66 -0.42
C ASN A 230 -15.83 7.96 1.02
N PRO A 231 -17.10 8.39 1.17
CA PRO A 231 -17.62 8.82 2.47
C PRO A 231 -17.68 7.68 3.50
N LEU A 232 -17.71 6.43 3.04
CA LEU A 232 -17.68 5.27 3.93
C LEU A 232 -16.32 5.13 4.63
N SER A 233 -15.22 5.57 4.00
CA SER A 233 -13.88 5.54 4.60
C SER A 233 -13.83 6.33 5.90
N LEU A 234 -14.46 7.51 5.95
CA LEU A 234 -14.54 8.35 7.16
C LEU A 234 -15.38 7.73 8.28
N LYS A 235 -16.25 6.77 7.95
CA LYS A 235 -17.09 6.08 8.95
C LYS A 235 -16.38 4.89 9.55
N LYS A 236 -15.56 4.18 8.78
CA LYS A 236 -14.95 2.91 9.19
C LYS A 236 -13.46 3.00 9.55
N ASN A 237 -12.82 4.15 9.27
CA ASN A 237 -11.44 4.42 9.66
C ASN A 237 -11.36 5.47 10.77
N VAL A 238 -10.44 5.28 11.71
CA VAL A 238 -10.15 6.18 12.82
C VAL A 238 -8.76 6.84 12.71
N TYR A 239 -7.86 6.25 11.92
CA TYR A 239 -6.53 6.76 11.63
C TYR A 239 -6.25 6.77 10.13
N ASN A 240 -5.39 7.70 9.69
CA ASN A 240 -4.82 7.75 8.36
C ASN A 240 -3.29 7.79 8.45
N ASP A 241 -2.63 6.76 7.90
CA ASP A 241 -1.18 6.59 7.95
C ASP A 241 -0.46 7.16 6.69
N SER A 242 -1.17 7.91 5.85
CA SER A 242 -0.64 8.68 4.71
C SER A 242 -0.98 10.16 4.80
N PRO A 243 -0.42 10.90 5.79
CA PRO A 243 -0.72 12.32 6.02
C PRO A 243 -0.37 13.23 4.83
N ARG A 244 0.48 12.76 3.92
CA ARG A 244 0.96 13.52 2.76
C ARG A 244 0.05 13.40 1.53
N SER A 245 -0.88 12.43 1.51
CA SER A 245 -1.70 12.10 0.34
C SER A 245 -2.95 12.98 0.25
N ASN A 246 -2.83 14.20 -0.29
CA ASN A 246 -3.91 15.20 -0.32
C ASN A 246 -4.69 15.28 -1.65
N GLY A 247 -4.39 14.41 -2.62
CA GLY A 247 -5.07 14.34 -3.91
C GLY A 247 -4.65 15.40 -4.94
N ALA A 248 -3.49 16.05 -4.76
CA ALA A 248 -3.04 17.14 -5.62
C ALA A 248 -2.90 16.74 -7.11
N GLY A 249 -2.22 15.62 -7.39
CA GLY A 249 -2.05 15.11 -8.75
C GLY A 249 -3.38 14.76 -9.40
N ILE A 250 -4.19 13.92 -8.72
CA ILE A 250 -5.53 13.53 -9.18
C ILE A 250 -6.37 14.77 -9.52
N THR A 251 -6.53 15.72 -8.58
CA THR A 251 -7.39 16.90 -8.80
C THR A 251 -6.88 17.83 -9.89
N SER A 252 -5.56 18.02 -9.99
CA SER A 252 -4.94 18.79 -11.08
C SER A 252 -5.18 18.15 -12.46
N ALA A 253 -5.14 16.83 -12.56
CA ALA A 253 -5.45 16.10 -13.78
C ALA A 253 -6.94 16.20 -14.16
N LEU A 254 -7.86 16.09 -13.20
CA LEU A 254 -9.30 16.29 -13.42
C LEU A 254 -9.59 17.69 -13.98
N ASN A 255 -8.87 18.71 -13.49
CA ASN A 255 -9.01 20.09 -13.99
C ASN A 255 -8.61 20.26 -15.46
N VAL A 256 -7.75 19.38 -16.00
CA VAL A 256 -7.36 19.37 -17.42
C VAL A 256 -8.11 18.33 -18.26
N GLY A 257 -9.18 17.75 -17.72
CA GLY A 257 -10.12 16.87 -18.42
C GLY A 257 -9.84 15.38 -18.28
N ALA A 258 -9.01 14.97 -17.32
CA ALA A 258 -8.82 13.55 -17.01
C ALA A 258 -10.06 12.95 -16.33
N ILE A 259 -10.17 11.63 -16.40
CA ILE A 259 -11.12 10.85 -15.60
C ILE A 259 -10.40 10.03 -14.53
N ARG A 260 -11.14 9.65 -13.48
CA ARG A 260 -10.71 8.76 -12.40
C ARG A 260 -11.60 7.54 -12.33
N ASP A 261 -11.18 6.53 -11.58
CA ASP A 261 -12.09 5.46 -11.15
C ASP A 261 -13.30 6.06 -10.43
N GLU A 262 -14.49 5.56 -10.76
CA GLU A 262 -15.73 6.02 -10.14
C GLU A 262 -15.92 5.42 -8.75
N GLU A 263 -15.60 4.14 -8.60
CA GLU A 263 -15.77 3.40 -7.35
C GLU A 263 -14.49 3.43 -6.51
N PRO A 264 -14.63 3.57 -5.17
CA PRO A 264 -13.48 3.75 -4.31
C PRO A 264 -12.68 2.46 -4.10
N ALA A 265 -11.38 2.63 -3.89
CA ALA A 265 -10.46 1.55 -3.55
C ALA A 265 -9.48 2.04 -2.50
N GLU A 266 -9.21 1.22 -1.49
CA GLU A 266 -8.33 1.60 -0.38
C GLU A 266 -7.67 0.37 0.23
N THR A 267 -6.64 0.61 1.05
CA THR A 267 -6.09 -0.39 1.96
C THR A 267 -6.33 0.05 3.39
N ILE A 268 -6.95 -0.84 4.17
CA ILE A 268 -7.24 -0.61 5.58
C ILE A 268 -6.61 -1.72 6.42
N PHE A 269 -5.88 -1.33 7.46
CA PHE A 269 -5.48 -2.24 8.52
C PHE A 269 -6.52 -2.26 9.64
N ASP A 270 -6.78 -3.45 10.16
CA ASP A 270 -7.70 -3.71 11.25
C ASP A 270 -7.01 -3.66 12.63
N ARG A 271 -6.16 -2.64 12.81
CA ARG A 271 -5.22 -2.50 13.94
C ARG A 271 -5.33 -1.16 14.68
N GLY A 272 -6.34 -0.35 14.36
CA GLY A 272 -6.56 0.96 14.97
C GLY A 272 -7.20 0.86 16.34
N LEU A 273 -6.42 0.99 17.41
CA LEU A 273 -6.96 1.03 18.77
C LEU A 273 -7.80 2.29 18.98
N VAL A 274 -9.00 2.07 19.51
CA VAL A 274 -9.96 3.13 19.82
C VAL A 274 -10.15 3.20 21.32
N PRO A 275 -9.98 4.37 21.97
CA PRO A 275 -10.33 4.53 23.37
C PRO A 275 -11.80 4.16 23.60
N VAL A 276 -12.08 3.36 24.63
CA VAL A 276 -13.44 2.89 24.92
C VAL A 276 -14.41 4.07 25.05
N GLY A 277 -15.57 3.97 24.37
CA GLY A 277 -16.61 4.99 24.38
C GLY A 277 -16.45 6.10 23.32
N LYS A 278 -15.34 6.13 22.58
CA LYS A 278 -15.20 6.98 21.39
C LYS A 278 -16.02 6.43 20.22
N LYS A 279 -16.40 7.34 19.32
CA LYS A 279 -17.10 7.04 18.08
C LYS A 279 -16.21 7.36 16.90
N THR A 280 -16.43 6.71 15.76
CA THR A 280 -15.65 7.01 14.56
C THR A 280 -15.88 8.42 14.06
N GLU A 281 -17.06 9.02 14.26
CA GLU A 281 -17.32 10.41 13.84
C GLU A 281 -16.45 11.44 14.58
N ASP A 282 -15.94 11.09 15.76
CA ASP A 282 -15.04 11.94 16.56
C ASP A 282 -13.56 11.69 16.24
N MET A 283 -13.28 10.76 15.32
CA MET A 283 -11.93 10.25 15.04
C MET A 283 -11.65 10.18 13.54
N TYR A 284 -10.59 10.85 13.11
CA TYR A 284 -9.93 10.57 11.84
C TYR A 284 -8.56 11.24 11.89
N TYR A 285 -7.62 10.61 12.59
CA TYR A 285 -6.35 11.23 12.93
C TYR A 285 -5.28 10.86 11.91
N GLN A 286 -4.69 11.87 11.29
CA GLN A 286 -3.52 11.67 10.44
C GLN A 286 -2.28 11.44 11.32
N THR A 287 -1.50 10.40 11.03
CA THR A 287 -0.29 10.08 11.79
C THR A 287 0.84 9.66 10.86
N ALA A 288 2.07 10.02 11.24
CA ALA A 288 3.30 9.57 10.59
C ALA A 288 4.03 8.47 11.39
N THR A 289 3.58 8.18 12.62
CA THR A 289 4.30 7.35 13.61
C THR A 289 3.58 6.05 13.95
N TYR A 290 2.41 5.78 13.35
CA TYR A 290 1.58 4.60 13.63
C TYR A 290 1.17 4.46 15.10
N ASP A 291 0.93 5.58 15.79
CA ASP A 291 0.49 5.56 17.20
C ASP A 291 -0.83 4.78 17.35
N HIS A 292 -1.02 4.11 18.50
CA HIS A 292 -2.22 3.32 18.83
C HIS A 292 -2.49 2.16 17.84
N TRP A 293 -1.42 1.48 17.47
CA TRP A 293 -1.44 0.33 16.57
C TRP A 293 -1.24 -0.97 17.35
N LEU A 294 -2.25 -1.85 17.33
CA LEU A 294 -2.14 -3.17 17.96
C LEU A 294 -1.87 -4.24 16.91
N TRP A 295 -0.71 -4.91 16.98
CA TRP A 295 -0.30 -5.82 15.93
C TRP A 295 -1.16 -7.08 15.85
N ILE A 296 -1.60 -7.59 17.00
CA ILE A 296 -2.51 -8.73 17.07
C ILE A 296 -3.92 -8.40 16.58
N GLY A 297 -4.24 -7.15 16.23
CA GLY A 297 -5.55 -6.76 15.70
C GLY A 297 -5.96 -7.53 14.45
N SER A 298 -4.99 -7.92 13.61
CA SER A 298 -5.22 -8.75 12.42
C SER A 298 -5.34 -10.25 12.69
N TYR A 299 -5.04 -10.71 13.91
CA TYR A 299 -5.20 -12.12 14.23
C TYR A 299 -6.68 -12.48 14.38
N PRO A 300 -7.07 -13.71 14.02
CA PRO A 300 -8.45 -14.16 14.06
C PRO A 300 -8.86 -14.51 15.50
N PHE A 301 -8.67 -13.61 16.47
CA PHE A 301 -9.28 -13.73 17.79
C PHE A 301 -10.79 -13.48 17.70
N LEU A 302 -11.52 -13.68 18.80
CA LEU A 302 -12.97 -13.44 18.83
C LEU A 302 -13.23 -11.95 18.64
N LYS A 303 -14.07 -11.58 17.65
CA LYS A 303 -14.48 -10.19 17.42
C LYS A 303 -16.00 -10.07 17.55
N VAL A 304 -16.45 -9.10 18.33
CA VAL A 304 -17.88 -8.82 18.56
C VAL A 304 -18.19 -7.35 18.25
N ASN A 305 -19.39 -7.07 17.78
CA ASN A 305 -19.86 -5.69 17.60
C ASN A 305 -20.02 -5.00 18.98
N LEU A 306 -20.37 -3.71 18.98
CA LEU A 306 -20.60 -2.96 20.23
C LEU A 306 -21.86 -3.41 21.03
N ARG A 307 -22.57 -4.45 20.57
CA ARG A 307 -23.64 -5.13 21.33
C ARG A 307 -23.17 -6.45 21.96
N GLY A 308 -21.90 -6.82 21.79
CA GLY A 308 -21.32 -8.07 22.31
C GLY A 308 -21.66 -9.30 21.47
N GLU A 309 -22.13 -9.12 20.24
CA GLU A 309 -22.52 -10.20 19.32
C GLU A 309 -21.46 -10.37 18.22
N ARG A 310 -21.13 -11.61 17.85
CA ARG A 310 -20.30 -11.84 16.65
C ARG A 310 -21.06 -11.38 15.40
N PHE A 311 -20.34 -10.94 14.39
CA PHE A 311 -20.93 -10.33 13.20
C PHE A 311 -20.28 -10.78 11.88
N ALA A 312 -19.17 -11.51 11.95
CA ALA A 312 -18.44 -12.00 10.79
C ALA A 312 -17.46 -13.12 11.15
N ASN A 313 -16.93 -13.79 10.12
CA ASN A 313 -15.76 -14.64 10.23
C ASN A 313 -14.51 -13.76 10.44
N GLU A 314 -13.73 -14.02 11.50
CA GLU A 314 -12.55 -13.20 11.83
C GLU A 314 -11.27 -13.62 11.10
N SER A 315 -11.28 -14.69 10.30
CA SER A 315 -10.13 -15.16 9.49
C SER A 315 -9.98 -14.47 8.13
N VAL A 316 -10.81 -13.48 7.84
CA VAL A 316 -10.84 -12.75 6.57
C VAL A 316 -9.63 -11.80 6.41
N PRO A 317 -9.32 -11.33 5.19
CA PRO A 317 -8.36 -10.24 4.96
C PRO A 317 -8.54 -9.02 5.86
N TYR A 318 -7.47 -8.24 6.10
CA TYR A 318 -7.45 -7.12 7.07
C TYR A 318 -8.65 -6.19 6.93
N GLN A 319 -8.91 -5.69 5.73
CA GLN A 319 -9.98 -4.73 5.49
C GLN A 319 -11.39 -5.34 5.60
N PHE A 320 -11.54 -6.66 5.46
CA PHE A 320 -12.86 -7.28 5.31
C PHE A 320 -13.63 -7.28 6.63
N ILE A 321 -12.95 -7.47 7.76
CA ILE A 321 -13.60 -7.37 9.07
C ILE A 321 -14.02 -5.93 9.38
N VAL A 322 -13.27 -4.93 8.90
CA VAL A 322 -13.65 -3.52 8.99
C VAL A 322 -14.85 -3.22 8.09
N ASN A 323 -14.91 -3.79 6.89
CA ASN A 323 -16.09 -3.70 6.00
C ASN A 323 -17.34 -4.37 6.59
N ALA A 324 -17.17 -5.43 7.40
CA ALA A 324 -18.25 -6.04 8.15
C ALA A 324 -18.70 -5.14 9.32
N ALA A 325 -17.75 -4.64 10.11
CA ALA A 325 -18.01 -3.72 11.21
C ALA A 325 -18.67 -2.41 10.72
N ALA A 326 -18.44 -2.00 9.48
CA ALA A 326 -19.10 -0.84 8.88
C ALA A 326 -20.64 -1.00 8.74
N LYS A 327 -21.17 -2.20 8.95
CA LYS A 327 -22.62 -2.49 9.00
C LYS A 327 -23.17 -2.55 10.43
N GLU A 328 -22.29 -2.47 11.43
CA GLU A 328 -22.58 -2.60 12.84
C GLU A 328 -22.69 -1.24 13.54
N PRO A 329 -23.35 -1.16 14.71
CA PRO A 329 -23.46 0.08 15.47
C PRO A 329 -22.10 0.72 15.76
N GLY A 330 -21.95 2.00 15.39
CA GLY A 330 -20.75 2.78 15.64
C GLY A 330 -19.57 2.47 14.72
N TYR A 331 -19.70 1.55 13.75
CA TYR A 331 -18.65 1.19 12.78
C TYR A 331 -17.35 0.65 13.40
N LEU A 332 -17.42 0.23 14.67
CA LEU A 332 -16.33 -0.30 15.47
C LEU A 332 -16.69 -1.69 15.98
N TYR A 333 -15.69 -2.40 16.50
CA TYR A 333 -15.88 -3.71 17.10
C TYR A 333 -14.88 -3.92 18.23
N ALA A 334 -15.21 -4.83 19.15
CA ALA A 334 -14.31 -5.26 20.21
C ALA A 334 -13.65 -6.59 19.84
N MET A 335 -12.35 -6.70 20.09
CA MET A 335 -11.61 -7.96 20.01
C MET A 335 -11.37 -8.51 21.42
N ILE A 336 -11.53 -9.82 21.60
CA ILE A 336 -11.51 -10.49 22.90
C ILE A 336 -10.57 -11.71 22.84
N TRP A 337 -9.67 -11.83 23.81
CA TRP A 337 -8.75 -12.95 23.94
C TRP A 337 -8.39 -13.24 25.41
N ASP A 338 -7.61 -14.28 25.64
CA ASP A 338 -7.20 -14.73 26.97
C ASP A 338 -5.67 -14.78 27.11
N ASP A 339 -5.17 -15.08 28.30
CA ASP A 339 -3.74 -15.09 28.64
C ASP A 339 -2.92 -16.23 27.99
N ASN A 340 -3.50 -16.97 27.03
CA ASN A 340 -2.79 -17.96 26.22
C ASN A 340 -2.55 -17.48 24.78
N TYR A 341 -2.88 -16.22 24.47
CA TYR A 341 -2.81 -15.68 23.11
C TYR A 341 -1.44 -15.83 22.44
N ALA A 342 -0.33 -15.61 23.13
CA ALA A 342 1.01 -15.74 22.55
C ALA A 342 1.28 -17.15 21.97
N GLU A 343 0.76 -18.20 22.62
CA GLU A 343 0.83 -19.59 22.11
C GLU A 343 -0.11 -19.83 20.91
N ALA A 344 -1.17 -19.04 20.80
CA ALA A 344 -2.06 -19.09 19.64
C ALA A 344 -1.45 -18.41 18.41
N LEU A 345 -0.70 -17.31 18.60
CA LEU A 345 -0.07 -16.56 17.50
C LEU A 345 0.85 -17.45 16.66
N GLU A 346 1.69 -18.27 17.30
CA GLU A 346 2.60 -19.21 16.60
C GLU A 346 1.87 -20.27 15.75
N LYS A 347 0.64 -20.62 16.13
CA LYS A 347 -0.13 -21.67 15.46
C LYS A 347 -0.94 -21.15 14.30
N VAL A 348 -1.14 -19.84 14.23
CA VAL A 348 -1.94 -19.20 13.20
C VAL A 348 -1.01 -18.55 12.20
N HIS A 349 -0.85 -19.22 11.04
CA HIS A 349 -0.09 -18.65 9.94
C HIS A 349 -0.80 -17.39 9.41
N MET A 350 -0.06 -16.27 9.42
CA MET A 350 -0.46 -14.97 8.89
C MET A 350 0.58 -14.51 7.87
N LEU A 351 0.19 -13.67 6.91
CA LEU A 351 1.04 -13.24 5.79
C LEU A 351 1.54 -11.81 5.95
N GLY A 352 2.59 -11.47 5.19
CA GLY A 352 3.15 -10.11 5.14
C GLY A 352 3.46 -9.59 6.54
N CYS A 353 3.09 -8.34 6.82
CA CYS A 353 3.38 -7.72 8.12
C CYS A 353 2.61 -8.33 9.30
N ALA A 354 1.56 -9.15 9.11
CA ALA A 354 0.88 -9.82 10.23
C ALA A 354 1.61 -11.07 10.73
N ARG A 355 2.59 -11.59 9.97
CA ARG A 355 3.23 -12.88 10.24
C ARG A 355 3.90 -12.93 11.61
N TYR A 356 3.83 -14.09 12.25
CA TYR A 356 4.71 -14.41 13.35
C TYR A 356 6.14 -14.52 12.81
N GLY A 357 7.13 -13.95 13.51
CA GLY A 357 8.49 -13.88 12.99
C GLY A 357 8.73 -12.72 12.03
N PHE A 358 7.84 -11.70 12.00
CA PHE A 358 8.05 -10.52 11.16
C PHE A 358 9.34 -9.80 11.59
N PRO A 359 10.35 -9.68 10.71
CA PRO A 359 11.67 -9.20 11.10
C PRO A 359 11.65 -7.81 11.75
N GLY A 360 12.49 -7.60 12.77
CA GLY A 360 12.66 -6.32 13.44
C GLY A 360 11.54 -5.90 14.41
N TYR A 361 10.28 -6.31 14.17
CA TYR A 361 9.14 -5.92 15.01
C TYR A 361 8.56 -7.12 15.77
N MET A 362 7.81 -7.99 15.07
CA MET A 362 7.07 -9.09 15.68
C MET A 362 7.76 -10.43 15.47
N LYS A 363 9.03 -10.46 15.88
CA LYS A 363 9.96 -11.57 15.65
C LYS A 363 9.66 -12.80 16.51
N ASP A 364 9.04 -12.62 17.67
CA ASP A 364 8.81 -13.66 18.67
C ASP A 364 7.58 -13.35 19.53
N LYS A 365 7.20 -14.30 20.40
CA LYS A 365 6.11 -14.16 21.37
C LYS A 365 6.30 -12.96 22.27
N GLU A 366 7.53 -12.74 22.75
CA GLU A 366 7.86 -11.67 23.68
C GLU A 366 7.56 -10.30 23.08
N ALA A 367 7.84 -10.10 21.79
CA ALA A 367 7.50 -8.86 21.08
C ALA A 367 5.99 -8.60 21.03
N PHE A 368 5.18 -9.62 20.71
CA PHE A 368 3.72 -9.48 20.70
C PHE A 368 3.13 -9.21 22.09
N VAL A 369 3.68 -9.86 23.12
CA VAL A 369 3.28 -9.62 24.52
C VAL A 369 3.66 -8.21 24.94
N ALA A 370 4.85 -7.74 24.58
CA ALA A 370 5.31 -6.39 24.87
C ALA A 370 4.43 -5.33 24.20
N ASP A 371 4.06 -5.51 22.92
CA ASP A 371 3.11 -4.63 22.21
C ASP A 371 1.76 -4.57 22.92
N THR A 372 1.21 -5.74 23.27
CA THR A 372 -0.09 -5.82 23.96
C THR A 372 -0.04 -5.16 25.34
N GLU A 373 0.94 -5.48 26.17
CA GLU A 373 1.06 -4.94 27.53
C GLU A 373 1.45 -3.45 27.53
N GLN A 374 2.07 -2.94 26.46
CA GLN A 374 2.25 -1.50 26.27
C GLN A 374 0.89 -0.81 26.13
N HIS A 375 0.01 -1.32 25.26
CA HIS A 375 -1.34 -0.76 25.10
C HIS A 375 -2.26 -0.98 26.31
N VAL A 376 -1.95 -1.96 27.18
CA VAL A 376 -2.60 -2.06 28.50
C VAL A 376 -2.22 -0.88 29.40
N LYS A 377 -0.93 -0.50 29.43
CA LYS A 377 -0.47 0.66 30.21
C LYS A 377 -1.05 1.97 29.68
N ASP A 378 -1.21 2.05 28.36
CA ASP A 378 -1.79 3.22 27.69
C ASP A 378 -3.33 3.30 27.85
N GLY A 379 -3.95 2.26 28.43
CA GLY A 379 -5.39 2.20 28.69
C GLY A 379 -6.24 1.92 27.44
N LEU A 380 -5.62 1.48 26.35
CA LEU A 380 -6.29 1.14 25.08
C LEU A 380 -6.63 -0.34 24.97
N VAL A 381 -5.90 -1.19 25.69
CA VAL A 381 -6.25 -2.60 25.93
C VAL A 381 -6.69 -2.76 27.38
N VAL A 382 -7.84 -3.38 27.56
CA VAL A 382 -8.42 -3.70 28.87
C VAL A 382 -7.95 -5.07 29.31
N LYS A 383 -7.59 -5.19 30.59
CA LYS A 383 -7.27 -6.45 31.28
C LYS A 383 -8.22 -6.65 32.47
N ALA A 384 -8.78 -7.85 32.60
CA ALA A 384 -9.78 -8.18 33.62
C ALA A 384 -9.70 -9.65 34.08
N ASN A 385 -10.15 -9.95 35.29
CA ASN A 385 -10.13 -11.34 35.81
C ASN A 385 -11.44 -12.09 35.56
N THR A 386 -12.51 -11.39 35.19
CA THR A 386 -13.81 -11.95 34.81
C THR A 386 -14.30 -11.35 33.50
N LEU A 387 -15.20 -12.06 32.82
CA LEU A 387 -15.83 -11.55 31.59
C LEU A 387 -16.81 -10.41 31.89
N GLU A 388 -17.44 -10.40 33.08
CA GLU A 388 -18.27 -9.30 33.55
C GLU A 388 -17.47 -8.00 33.70
N GLU A 389 -16.30 -8.06 34.36
CA GLU A 389 -15.41 -6.91 34.53
C GLU A 389 -14.87 -6.45 33.16
N LEU A 390 -14.53 -7.40 32.27
CA LEU A 390 -14.09 -7.06 30.91
C LEU A 390 -15.19 -6.33 30.13
N ALA A 391 -16.42 -6.85 30.16
CA ALA A 391 -17.57 -6.25 29.47
C ALA A 391 -17.86 -4.84 29.99
N GLU A 392 -17.87 -4.65 31.30
CA GLU A 392 -18.06 -3.34 31.93
C GLU A 392 -17.01 -2.33 31.43
N LYS A 393 -15.72 -2.69 31.48
CA LYS A 393 -14.63 -1.82 31.05
C LYS A 393 -14.60 -1.55 29.54
N LEU A 394 -15.21 -2.41 28.73
CA LEU A 394 -15.35 -2.22 27.27
C LEU A 394 -16.68 -1.55 26.86
N ASN A 395 -17.56 -1.23 27.83
CA ASN A 395 -18.93 -0.78 27.58
C ASN A 395 -19.77 -1.77 26.74
N LEU A 396 -19.59 -3.08 26.95
CA LEU A 396 -20.35 -4.13 26.28
C LEU A 396 -21.40 -4.76 27.22
N PRO A 397 -22.51 -5.31 26.69
CA PRO A 397 -23.44 -6.10 27.50
C PRO A 397 -22.78 -7.40 27.97
N ALA A 398 -22.64 -7.56 29.30
CA ALA A 398 -21.93 -8.70 29.90
C ALA A 398 -22.51 -10.07 29.51
N ASP A 399 -23.84 -10.19 29.47
CA ASP A 399 -24.48 -11.46 29.10
C ASP A 399 -24.23 -11.85 27.65
N LYS A 400 -24.20 -10.87 26.73
CA LYS A 400 -23.89 -11.10 25.31
C LYS A 400 -22.43 -11.48 25.11
N LEU A 401 -21.51 -10.80 25.79
CA LEU A 401 -20.09 -11.16 25.71
C LEU A 401 -19.85 -12.59 26.24
N LYS A 402 -20.46 -12.97 27.36
CA LYS A 402 -20.35 -14.33 27.90
C LYS A 402 -20.92 -15.37 26.95
N GLU A 403 -22.06 -15.09 26.33
CA GLU A 403 -22.65 -15.94 25.31
C GLU A 403 -21.70 -16.14 24.12
N ALA A 404 -21.13 -15.05 23.57
CA ALA A 404 -20.18 -15.12 22.47
C ALA A 404 -18.91 -15.93 22.83
N VAL A 405 -18.37 -15.73 24.04
CA VAL A 405 -17.21 -16.49 24.53
C VAL A 405 -17.55 -17.97 24.73
N ALA A 406 -18.73 -18.29 25.29
CA ALA A 406 -19.19 -19.67 25.46
C ALA A 406 -19.36 -20.37 24.10
N ASN A 407 -19.99 -19.71 23.13
CA ASN A 407 -20.18 -20.23 21.77
C ASN A 407 -18.84 -20.45 21.06
N ASN A 408 -17.90 -19.50 21.14
CA ASN A 408 -16.54 -19.66 20.61
C ASN A 408 -15.82 -20.86 21.26
N ASN A 409 -15.89 -20.99 22.58
CA ASN A 409 -15.29 -22.11 23.30
C ASN A 409 -15.93 -23.46 22.95
N GLN A 410 -17.23 -23.48 22.65
CA GLN A 410 -17.92 -24.66 22.15
C GLN A 410 -17.46 -25.01 20.73
N ALA A 411 -17.28 -24.01 19.85
CA ALA A 411 -16.76 -24.22 18.50
C ALA A 411 -15.35 -24.83 18.50
N VAL A 412 -14.51 -24.51 19.50
CA VAL A 412 -13.21 -25.17 19.71
C VAL A 412 -13.38 -26.66 20.01
N ILE A 413 -14.35 -27.03 20.85
CA ILE A 413 -14.64 -28.43 21.23
C ILE A 413 -15.25 -29.19 20.04
N ASP A 414 -16.16 -28.55 19.32
CA ASP A 414 -16.84 -29.12 18.15
C ASP A 414 -15.92 -29.21 16.92
N HIS A 415 -14.74 -28.57 16.97
CA HIS A 415 -13.85 -28.35 15.83
C HIS A 415 -14.56 -27.74 14.61
N GLN A 416 -15.52 -26.85 14.87
CA GLN A 416 -16.35 -26.24 13.84
C GLN A 416 -16.98 -24.93 14.33
N ASP A 417 -16.73 -23.82 13.60
CA ASP A 417 -17.54 -22.61 13.74
C ASP A 417 -18.82 -22.74 12.90
N LYS A 418 -19.93 -23.02 13.57
CA LYS A 418 -21.25 -23.17 12.95
C LYS A 418 -21.93 -21.84 12.61
N GLU A 419 -21.41 -20.73 13.12
CA GLU A 419 -22.03 -19.42 12.98
C GLU A 419 -21.53 -18.70 11.72
N PHE A 420 -20.21 -18.59 11.55
CA PHE A 420 -19.60 -17.86 10.43
C PHE A 420 -18.57 -18.66 9.63
N GLY A 421 -18.39 -19.95 9.95
CA GLY A 421 -17.52 -20.84 9.17
C GLY A 421 -16.02 -20.54 9.29
N LYS A 422 -15.58 -19.90 10.38
CA LYS A 422 -14.16 -19.78 10.73
C LYS A 422 -13.48 -21.15 10.79
N GLU A 423 -12.28 -21.24 10.23
CA GLU A 423 -11.54 -22.48 10.16
C GLU A 423 -11.18 -22.97 11.56
N ALA A 424 -11.43 -24.25 11.84
CA ALA A 424 -11.28 -24.83 13.18
C ALA A 424 -9.90 -24.60 13.81
N TYR A 425 -8.83 -24.66 13.01
CA TYR A 425 -7.45 -24.45 13.48
C TYR A 425 -7.14 -22.98 13.87
N ARG A 426 -8.00 -22.04 13.47
CA ARG A 426 -7.91 -20.60 13.80
C ARG A 426 -8.82 -20.20 14.95
N ILE A 427 -9.61 -21.12 15.51
CA ILE A 427 -10.46 -20.85 16.68
C ILE A 427 -9.65 -21.03 17.95
N THR A 428 -9.46 -19.94 18.70
CA THR A 428 -8.69 -19.95 19.95
C THR A 428 -9.62 -20.02 21.16
N PRO A 429 -9.39 -20.91 22.14
CA PRO A 429 -10.18 -20.92 23.37
C PRO A 429 -9.94 -19.65 24.18
N ILE A 430 -10.96 -19.21 24.91
CA ILE A 430 -10.93 -18.06 25.82
C ILE A 430 -11.35 -18.58 27.20
N LYS A 431 -10.38 -19.08 27.97
CA LYS A 431 -10.60 -19.79 29.26
C LYS A 431 -9.58 -19.43 30.33
N LYS A 432 -8.41 -18.91 29.95
CA LYS A 432 -7.29 -18.62 30.87
C LYS A 432 -7.27 -17.13 31.23
N LYS A 433 -7.64 -16.82 32.47
CA LYS A 433 -7.50 -15.46 33.02
C LYS A 433 -6.02 -15.04 33.11
N PRO A 434 -5.71 -13.73 33.07
CA PRO A 434 -6.64 -12.62 32.79
C PRO A 434 -7.20 -12.66 31.36
N TYR A 435 -8.40 -12.09 31.19
CA TYR A 435 -8.99 -11.83 29.90
C TYR A 435 -8.59 -10.44 29.42
N TYR A 436 -8.46 -10.31 28.12
CA TYR A 436 -8.09 -9.08 27.45
C TYR A 436 -9.14 -8.68 26.43
N GLY A 437 -9.25 -7.38 26.19
CA GLY A 437 -10.00 -6.89 25.05
C GLY A 437 -9.72 -5.43 24.73
N CYS A 438 -10.03 -5.03 23.51
CA CYS A 438 -9.88 -3.65 23.05
C CYS A 438 -10.97 -3.33 22.03
N VAL A 439 -11.19 -2.04 21.77
CA VAL A 439 -12.05 -1.58 20.66
C VAL A 439 -11.13 -1.23 19.49
N LEU A 440 -11.51 -1.70 18.30
CA LEU A 440 -10.76 -1.52 17.06
C LEU A 440 -11.62 -0.82 16.01
N GLY A 441 -10.96 0.03 15.23
CA GLY A 441 -11.45 0.61 13.98
C GLY A 441 -10.42 0.44 12.87
N GLY A 442 -10.81 0.81 11.65
CA GLY A 442 -9.92 0.80 10.50
C GLY A 442 -8.82 1.86 10.60
N ARG A 443 -7.67 1.56 10.02
CA ARG A 443 -6.62 2.54 9.73
C ARG A 443 -6.36 2.55 8.24
N ILE A 444 -6.71 3.64 7.57
CA ILE A 444 -6.46 3.74 6.13
C ILE A 444 -4.97 4.00 5.91
N LEU A 445 -4.34 3.12 5.14
CA LEU A 445 -2.96 3.31 4.73
C LEU A 445 -2.90 4.20 3.48
N CYS A 446 -3.74 3.97 2.47
CA CYS A 446 -3.85 4.82 1.29
C CYS A 446 -5.11 4.50 0.47
N THR A 447 -5.45 5.40 -0.46
CA THR A 447 -6.47 5.20 -1.51
C THR A 447 -5.80 4.73 -2.81
N PHE A 448 -6.56 4.04 -3.65
CA PHE A 448 -6.12 3.48 -4.93
C PHE A 448 -7.03 3.83 -6.11
N ASP A 449 -8.23 4.36 -5.87
CA ASP A 449 -9.11 4.86 -6.93
C ASP A 449 -8.57 6.20 -7.45
N GLY A 450 -7.74 6.09 -8.49
CA GLY A 450 -6.96 7.18 -9.09
C GLY A 450 -7.39 7.50 -10.51
N LEU A 451 -6.51 8.19 -11.24
CA LEU A 451 -6.69 8.56 -12.65
C LEU A 451 -6.70 7.32 -13.55
N ARG A 452 -7.66 7.22 -14.47
CA ARG A 452 -7.64 6.12 -15.43
C ARG A 452 -6.43 6.27 -16.34
N ILE A 453 -5.68 5.19 -16.51
CA ILE A 453 -4.53 5.11 -17.39
C ILE A 453 -4.67 3.94 -18.37
N ASN A 454 -3.97 3.99 -19.49
CA ASN A 454 -3.75 2.82 -20.34
C ASN A 454 -2.46 2.06 -19.93
N THR A 455 -2.13 0.98 -20.64
CA THR A 455 -0.92 0.17 -20.40
C THR A 455 0.39 0.90 -20.71
N LYS A 456 0.33 2.12 -21.27
CA LYS A 456 1.47 3.01 -21.46
C LYS A 456 1.59 4.09 -20.39
N MET A 457 0.80 3.98 -19.32
CA MET A 457 0.73 4.91 -18.21
C MET A 457 0.20 6.31 -18.60
N GLU A 458 -0.40 6.45 -19.79
CA GLU A 458 -0.99 7.71 -20.25
C GLU A 458 -2.35 7.92 -19.58
N VAL A 459 -2.58 9.11 -19.02
CA VAL A 459 -3.85 9.47 -18.37
C VAL A 459 -4.94 9.67 -19.42
N LEU A 460 -6.13 9.15 -19.15
CA LEU A 460 -7.27 9.14 -20.08
C LEU A 460 -8.26 10.28 -19.81
N ASP A 461 -8.91 10.76 -20.86
CA ASP A 461 -10.03 11.71 -20.79
C ASP A 461 -11.41 11.01 -20.81
N GLU A 462 -12.50 11.79 -20.86
CA GLU A 462 -13.88 11.31 -20.90
C GLU A 462 -14.21 10.42 -22.12
N LYS A 463 -13.41 10.48 -23.19
CA LYS A 463 -13.55 9.61 -24.36
C LYS A 463 -12.71 8.34 -24.24
N HIS A 464 -12.02 8.17 -23.11
CA HIS A 464 -10.99 7.16 -22.89
C HIS A 464 -9.80 7.31 -23.84
N ASP A 465 -9.59 8.50 -24.41
CA ASP A 465 -8.43 8.81 -25.23
C ASP A 465 -7.29 9.35 -24.33
N PRO A 466 -6.02 9.05 -24.64
CA PRO A 466 -4.89 9.61 -23.90
C PRO A 466 -4.85 11.14 -23.97
N ILE A 467 -4.65 11.79 -22.82
CA ILE A 467 -4.32 13.21 -22.74
C ILE A 467 -2.84 13.37 -23.08
N PRO A 468 -2.47 13.98 -24.22
CA PRO A 468 -1.09 14.01 -24.66
C PRO A 468 -0.20 14.69 -23.63
N GLY A 469 0.89 14.01 -23.22
CA GLY A 469 1.89 14.55 -22.31
C GLY A 469 1.58 14.42 -20.83
N LEU A 470 0.51 13.72 -20.47
CA LEU A 470 0.16 13.46 -19.08
C LEU A 470 0.21 11.97 -18.79
N TYR A 471 0.99 11.62 -17.76
CA TYR A 471 1.17 10.25 -17.28
C TYR A 471 0.90 10.19 -15.78
N ALA A 472 0.55 9.02 -15.26
CA ALA A 472 0.39 8.79 -13.83
C ALA A 472 0.88 7.41 -13.42
N ALA A 473 1.39 7.30 -12.19
CA ALA A 473 1.84 6.04 -11.61
C ALA A 473 1.70 6.04 -10.07
N GLY A 474 1.81 4.86 -9.47
CA GLY A 474 1.53 4.69 -8.04
C GLY A 474 0.06 4.99 -7.73
N ASN A 475 -0.23 5.59 -6.58
CA ASN A 475 -1.61 5.80 -6.14
C ASN A 475 -2.34 6.97 -6.85
N ASP A 476 -1.64 7.74 -7.68
CA ASP A 476 -2.30 8.64 -8.63
C ASP A 476 -2.96 7.86 -9.77
N ALA A 477 -2.49 6.64 -10.08
CA ALA A 477 -3.02 5.80 -11.14
C ALA A 477 -4.11 4.86 -10.60
N GLY A 478 -5.24 4.85 -11.29
CA GLY A 478 -6.39 3.98 -11.06
C GLY A 478 -6.44 2.79 -12.01
N GLY A 479 -7.52 2.01 -11.91
CA GLY A 479 -7.80 0.83 -12.73
C GLY A 479 -7.08 -0.45 -12.28
N PHE A 480 -6.09 -0.37 -11.39
CA PHE A 480 -5.34 -1.54 -10.90
C PHE A 480 -5.99 -2.21 -9.68
N PHE A 481 -6.61 -1.42 -8.80
CA PHE A 481 -7.26 -1.89 -7.58
C PHE A 481 -8.74 -1.53 -7.60
N TRP A 482 -9.55 -2.29 -6.87
CA TRP A 482 -10.96 -1.98 -6.65
C TRP A 482 -11.38 -2.40 -5.24
N GLY A 483 -12.12 -1.54 -4.54
CA GLY A 483 -12.69 -1.83 -3.22
C GLY A 483 -11.64 -2.01 -2.12
N SER A 484 -11.03 -3.19 -2.04
CA SER A 484 -10.06 -3.57 -1.01
C SER A 484 -8.72 -4.00 -1.59
N TYR A 485 -7.66 -3.76 -0.84
CA TYR A 485 -6.35 -4.32 -1.14
C TYR A 485 -6.32 -5.83 -0.91
N ASN A 486 -5.76 -6.58 -1.87
CA ASN A 486 -5.55 -8.01 -1.72
C ASN A 486 -4.28 -8.28 -0.89
N ASP A 487 -4.44 -8.43 0.42
CA ASP A 487 -3.36 -8.71 1.37
C ASP A 487 -2.74 -10.13 1.24
N ARG A 488 -3.34 -11.00 0.41
CA ARG A 488 -2.82 -12.33 0.07
C ARG A 488 -1.84 -12.32 -1.10
N VAL A 489 -1.61 -11.16 -1.68
CA VAL A 489 -0.52 -10.87 -2.62
C VAL A 489 0.36 -9.81 -1.97
N PRO A 490 1.24 -10.19 -1.01
CA PRO A 490 1.97 -9.22 -0.21
C PRO A 490 2.95 -8.42 -1.07
N GLY A 491 3.12 -7.14 -0.73
CA GLY A 491 3.99 -6.19 -1.44
C GLY A 491 3.43 -5.61 -2.75
N LEU A 492 2.18 -5.90 -3.10
CA LEU A 492 1.57 -5.52 -4.39
C LEU A 492 1.50 -4.01 -4.60
N ALA A 493 1.07 -3.22 -3.60
CA ALA A 493 0.92 -1.77 -3.77
C ALA A 493 2.26 -1.05 -4.00
N ALA A 494 3.29 -1.43 -3.24
CA ALA A 494 4.63 -0.86 -3.39
C ALA A 494 5.26 -1.26 -4.74
N SER A 495 5.11 -2.53 -5.14
CA SER A 495 5.58 -3.00 -6.43
C SER A 495 4.85 -2.38 -7.63
N HIS A 496 3.53 -2.19 -7.53
CA HIS A 496 2.74 -1.45 -8.51
C HIS A 496 3.32 -0.04 -8.69
N ALA A 497 3.59 0.67 -7.59
CA ALA A 497 4.22 1.98 -7.64
C ALA A 497 5.59 1.95 -8.33
N HIS A 498 6.47 1.01 -7.98
CA HIS A 498 7.78 0.88 -8.63
C HIS A 498 7.66 0.61 -10.13
N THR A 499 6.90 -0.43 -10.47
CA THR A 499 6.77 -0.94 -11.84
C THR A 499 6.14 0.12 -12.73
N PHE A 500 5.02 0.71 -12.32
CA PHE A 500 4.34 1.71 -13.13
C PHE A 500 5.10 3.03 -13.17
N GLY A 501 5.81 3.39 -12.10
CA GLY A 501 6.72 4.54 -12.09
C GLY A 501 7.79 4.39 -13.18
N ARG A 502 8.46 3.23 -13.20
CA ARG A 502 9.50 2.91 -14.19
C ARG A 502 8.97 2.97 -15.62
N LEU A 503 7.82 2.33 -15.87
CA LEU A 503 7.15 2.34 -17.17
C LEU A 503 6.73 3.75 -17.60
N ALA A 504 6.19 4.57 -16.68
CA ALA A 504 5.80 5.94 -16.97
C ALA A 504 7.01 6.82 -17.32
N GLY A 505 8.15 6.65 -16.63
CA GLY A 505 9.40 7.33 -16.95
C GLY A 505 9.91 7.00 -18.35
N GLN A 506 9.88 5.73 -18.73
CA GLN A 506 10.26 5.26 -20.07
C GLN A 506 9.32 5.83 -21.15
N ALA A 507 8.00 5.70 -20.94
CA ALA A 507 7.00 6.19 -21.87
C ALA A 507 7.10 7.71 -22.09
N ALA A 508 7.17 8.49 -20.99
CA ALA A 508 7.29 9.93 -21.06
C ALA A 508 8.60 10.39 -21.72
N ALA A 509 9.69 9.62 -21.61
CA ALA A 509 10.93 9.90 -22.31
C ALA A 509 10.88 9.58 -23.82
N GLY A 510 9.83 8.89 -24.29
CA GLY A 510 9.62 8.52 -25.69
C GLY A 510 10.15 7.13 -26.06
N LEU A 511 10.43 6.27 -25.09
CA LEU A 511 10.71 4.86 -25.36
C LEU A 511 9.41 4.13 -25.68
N ALA A 512 9.44 3.31 -26.73
CA ALA A 512 8.31 2.42 -27.00
C ALA A 512 8.27 1.35 -25.92
N LEU A 513 7.17 1.30 -25.16
CA LEU A 513 6.84 0.15 -24.32
C LEU A 513 6.39 -0.97 -25.27
N THR A 514 7.32 -1.80 -25.72
CA THR A 514 7.00 -2.97 -26.56
C THR A 514 6.45 -4.08 -25.67
N GLU A 515 5.41 -4.78 -26.12
CA GLU A 515 5.10 -6.10 -25.57
C GLU A 515 6.34 -6.98 -25.77
N ALA A 516 6.92 -7.46 -24.66
CA ALA A 516 8.12 -8.29 -24.54
C ALA A 516 9.49 -7.59 -24.74
N ASP A 517 10.04 -7.06 -23.64
CA ASP A 517 11.49 -7.01 -23.41
C ASP A 517 11.92 -8.31 -22.68
N GLN A 518 11.66 -9.47 -23.32
CA GLN A 518 11.97 -10.80 -22.77
C GLN A 518 13.41 -11.26 -23.02
N THR A 519 14.28 -10.44 -23.60
CA THR A 519 15.69 -10.81 -23.82
C THR A 519 16.62 -9.62 -23.65
N ILE A 520 16.94 -9.27 -22.41
CA ILE A 520 18.28 -8.76 -22.12
C ILE A 520 19.19 -9.98 -21.94
N SER A 521 19.65 -10.56 -23.05
CA SER A 521 20.79 -11.47 -23.02
C SER A 521 22.04 -10.62 -22.87
N PHE A 522 22.61 -10.55 -21.67
CA PHE A 522 23.97 -10.03 -21.53
C PHE A 522 24.93 -11.06 -22.15
N ALA A 523 25.70 -10.61 -23.12
CA ALA A 523 26.69 -11.40 -23.82
C ALA A 523 27.69 -12.02 -22.83
N GLU A 524 27.65 -13.34 -22.68
CA GLU A 524 28.78 -14.09 -22.14
C GLU A 524 29.91 -14.02 -23.18
N LYS A 525 31.02 -13.38 -22.81
CA LYS A 525 32.28 -13.56 -23.53
C LYS A 525 32.73 -15.01 -23.28
N GLU A 526 32.55 -15.85 -24.28
CA GLU A 526 33.29 -17.11 -24.40
C GLU A 526 34.79 -16.81 -24.33
N VAL A 527 35.43 -17.29 -23.28
CA VAL A 527 36.89 -17.47 -23.26
C VAL A 527 37.14 -18.86 -23.78
N ASP A 528 37.42 -18.92 -25.08
CA ASP A 528 37.94 -20.10 -25.74
C ASP A 528 39.42 -20.25 -25.34
N ALA A 529 39.75 -21.33 -24.63
CA ALA A 529 41.13 -21.77 -24.45
C ALA A 529 41.16 -23.30 -24.35
N ALA A 530 41.43 -23.90 -25.50
CA ALA A 530 41.76 -25.30 -25.68
C ALA A 530 42.97 -25.75 -24.85
N SER A 531 42.85 -26.92 -24.20
CA SER A 531 43.90 -27.96 -24.10
C SER A 531 43.28 -29.19 -23.41
N SER A 532 42.88 -30.22 -24.14
CA SER A 532 43.68 -31.38 -24.55
C SER A 532 43.60 -32.57 -23.59
N ALA A 533 43.31 -33.72 -24.18
CA ALA A 533 43.84 -35.05 -23.84
C ALA A 533 43.17 -35.86 -22.70
N SER A 534 42.31 -36.77 -23.18
CA SER A 534 42.46 -38.23 -23.05
C SER A 534 42.36 -38.93 -21.68
N HIS A 535 41.49 -39.94 -21.71
CA HIS A 535 41.59 -41.27 -21.10
C HIS A 535 41.00 -41.53 -19.70
N ILE A 536 40.01 -42.44 -19.78
CA ILE A 536 39.41 -43.37 -18.80
C ILE A 536 38.23 -42.83 -18.01
#